data_AF-B7R690-F1
#
_entry.id   AF-B7R690-F1
#
_cell.length_a   1.000
_cell.length_b   1.000
_cell.length_c   1.000
_cell.angle_alpha   90.00
_cell.angle_beta   90.00
_cell.angle_gamma   90.00
#
_symmetry.space_group_name_H-M   'P 1'
#
loop_
_entity.id
_entity.type
_entity.pdbx_description
1 polymer ?
#
loop_
_entity_poly.entity_id
_entity_poly.type
_entity_poly.pdbx_seq_one_letter_code
_entity_poly.pdbx_strand_id
1 'polypeptide(L)'
;MPLIVFAAAVYLKRVKGVKIEAILYGAYEAKEEDRVPIFDLTKLIDLFDWMIGVEFLRQRSDAAFLAEQIAETQNRLWKENQQGERPTKLKKLGEGLKKISQALQLLRPLKVMEFSQELLPLFEQASDEVKTWAKPFGVVLDEIKREIKELAYECDSQKLTGENLRRQLAIIRHYIDKGRYTEGILLTREWIVDLVAYKNLKEEWLDRDYRTNTIELALNSSLKKKKGEEALVPEWFEQLAESEKLVKLWGQIRDLRNSIAHCGKTKGAQEIPTSIEKQLKEIYSMLEKLLD
;
A
#
# COMPACT_ATOMS: atom_id res chain seq x y z
N MET A 1 7.13 0.44 -39.93
CA MET A 1 5.92 -0.41 -39.90
C MET A 1 5.87 -1.35 -38.69
N PRO A 2 6.90 -2.19 -38.38
CA PRO A 2 6.83 -3.18 -37.30
C PRO A 2 6.50 -2.60 -35.91
N LEU A 3 7.11 -1.46 -35.57
CA LEU A 3 6.84 -0.75 -34.30
C LEU A 3 5.38 -0.30 -34.16
N ILE A 4 4.76 0.14 -35.26
CA ILE A 4 3.35 0.61 -35.26
C ILE A 4 2.41 -0.57 -35.04
N VAL A 5 2.65 -1.69 -35.74
CA VAL A 5 1.85 -2.91 -35.58
C VAL A 5 1.99 -3.47 -34.16
N PHE A 6 3.20 -3.46 -33.61
CA PHE A 6 3.44 -3.86 -32.22
C PHE A 6 2.71 -2.96 -31.22
N ALA A 7 2.77 -1.63 -31.38
CA ALA A 7 2.03 -0.69 -30.53
C ALA A 7 0.50 -0.89 -30.64
N ALA A 8 -0.02 -1.14 -31.85
CA ALA A 8 -1.42 -1.45 -32.07
C ALA A 8 -1.82 -2.77 -31.39
N ALA A 9 -0.96 -3.79 -31.43
CA ALA A 9 -1.15 -5.05 -30.74
C ALA A 9 -1.22 -4.87 -29.21
N VAL A 10 -0.27 -4.13 -28.62
CA VAL A 10 -0.29 -3.78 -27.19
C VAL A 10 -1.59 -3.04 -26.83
N TYR A 11 -2.02 -2.08 -27.66
CA TYR A 11 -3.28 -1.37 -27.46
C TYR A 11 -4.51 -2.30 -27.51
N LEU A 12 -4.59 -3.19 -28.51
CA LEU A 12 -5.68 -4.15 -28.63
C LEU A 12 -5.75 -5.09 -27.42
N LYS A 13 -4.61 -5.60 -26.96
CA LYS A 13 -4.56 -6.41 -25.74
C LYS A 13 -5.07 -5.63 -24.54
N ARG A 14 -4.57 -4.41 -24.34
CA ARG A 14 -4.82 -3.66 -23.11
C ARG A 14 -6.18 -2.99 -23.05
N VAL A 15 -6.66 -2.43 -24.15
CA VAL A 15 -7.88 -1.61 -24.20
C VAL A 15 -9.07 -2.40 -24.71
N LYS A 16 -8.85 -3.40 -25.58
CA LYS A 16 -9.92 -4.22 -26.15
C LYS A 16 -10.00 -5.62 -25.54
N GLY A 17 -9.10 -5.98 -24.63
CA GLY A 17 -9.08 -7.31 -24.00
C GLY A 17 -8.78 -8.44 -24.99
N VAL A 18 -8.12 -8.13 -26.11
CA VAL A 18 -7.80 -9.13 -27.13
C VAL A 18 -6.67 -10.03 -26.63
N LYS A 19 -6.86 -11.35 -26.71
CA LYS A 19 -5.79 -12.30 -26.46
C LYS A 19 -4.89 -12.40 -27.69
N ILE A 20 -3.61 -12.10 -27.52
CA ILE A 20 -2.60 -12.24 -28.57
C ILE A 20 -1.89 -13.56 -28.37
N GLU A 21 -2.06 -14.48 -29.32
CA GLU A 21 -1.38 -15.79 -29.28
C GLU A 21 0.06 -15.72 -29.77
N ALA A 22 0.35 -14.89 -30.80
CA ALA A 22 1.70 -14.72 -31.32
C ALA A 22 1.90 -13.38 -32.04
N ILE A 23 3.11 -12.81 -31.95
CA ILE A 23 3.62 -11.77 -32.86
C ILE A 23 4.88 -12.30 -33.54
N LEU A 24 4.78 -12.57 -34.84
CA LEU A 24 5.88 -13.10 -35.63
C LEU A 24 6.43 -12.01 -36.56
N TYR A 25 7.74 -11.78 -36.47
CA TYR A 25 8.45 -10.79 -37.28
C TYR A 25 9.44 -11.47 -38.22
N GLY A 26 9.20 -11.36 -39.52
CA GLY A 26 10.15 -11.79 -40.54
C GLY A 26 11.21 -10.70 -40.76
N ALA A 27 12.45 -10.98 -40.38
CA ALA A 27 13.55 -10.02 -40.55
C ALA A 27 14.19 -10.22 -41.93
N TYR A 28 13.55 -9.68 -42.97
CA TYR A 28 13.98 -9.85 -44.37
C TYR A 28 15.44 -9.41 -44.61
N GLU A 29 15.88 -8.35 -43.94
CA GLU A 29 17.25 -7.83 -44.05
C GLU A 29 18.30 -8.73 -43.38
N ALA A 30 17.90 -9.62 -42.48
CA ALA A 30 18.77 -10.58 -41.80
C ALA A 30 18.80 -11.95 -42.50
N LYS A 31 18.50 -11.99 -43.81
CA LYS A 31 18.50 -13.23 -44.57
C LYS A 31 19.90 -13.86 -44.60
N GLU A 32 19.96 -15.18 -44.44
CA GLU A 32 21.13 -16.00 -44.74
C GLU A 32 20.78 -16.87 -45.93
N GLU A 33 21.55 -16.74 -47.02
CA GLU A 33 21.25 -17.33 -48.33
C GLU A 33 19.83 -16.93 -48.81
N ASP A 34 18.93 -17.91 -48.90
CA ASP A 34 17.53 -17.77 -49.36
C ASP A 34 16.52 -18.01 -48.22
N ARG A 35 16.97 -17.97 -46.95
CA ARG A 35 16.13 -18.15 -45.76
C ARG A 35 16.04 -16.86 -44.96
N VAL A 36 14.82 -16.45 -44.66
CA VAL A 36 14.53 -15.29 -43.81
C VAL A 36 14.21 -15.78 -42.39
N PRO A 37 14.95 -15.32 -41.36
CA PRO A 37 14.65 -15.68 -39.99
C PRO A 37 13.32 -15.05 -39.52
N ILE A 38 12.53 -15.83 -38.79
CA ILE A 38 11.30 -15.39 -38.13
C ILE A 38 11.57 -15.30 -36.63
N PHE A 39 11.37 -14.11 -36.07
CA PHE A 39 11.47 -13.85 -34.65
C PHE A 39 10.09 -13.84 -34.00
N ASP A 40 9.96 -14.55 -32.87
CA ASP A 40 8.79 -14.46 -32.01
C ASP A 40 8.95 -13.28 -31.03
N LEU A 41 8.19 -12.22 -31.28
CA LEU A 41 8.16 -10.99 -30.48
C LEU A 41 7.10 -11.02 -29.38
N THR A 42 6.38 -12.13 -29.18
CA THR A 42 5.32 -12.24 -28.17
C THR A 42 5.84 -11.94 -26.77
N LYS A 43 7.08 -12.37 -26.47
CA LYS A 43 7.78 -12.12 -25.20
C LYS A 43 7.94 -10.62 -24.88
N LEU A 44 7.94 -9.75 -25.89
CA LEU A 44 8.00 -8.31 -25.67
C LEU A 44 6.69 -7.79 -25.07
N ILE A 45 5.54 -8.36 -25.44
CA ILE A 45 4.25 -7.98 -24.84
C ILE A 45 4.25 -8.34 -23.35
N ASP A 46 4.73 -9.53 -23.00
CA ASP A 46 4.81 -9.95 -21.60
C ASP A 46 5.66 -8.96 -20.78
N LEU A 47 6.75 -8.45 -21.34
CA LEU A 47 7.58 -7.45 -20.69
C LEU A 47 6.82 -6.14 -20.41
N PHE A 48 5.91 -5.71 -21.30
CA PHE A 48 5.04 -4.57 -21.04
C PHE A 48 4.09 -4.82 -19.86
N ASP A 49 3.51 -6.03 -19.77
CA ASP A 49 2.64 -6.38 -18.64
C ASP A 49 3.42 -6.37 -17.32
N TRP A 50 4.63 -6.91 -17.30
CA TRP A 50 5.51 -6.81 -16.14
C TRP A 50 5.81 -5.38 -15.74
N MET A 51 6.16 -4.52 -16.70
CA MET A 51 6.44 -3.11 -16.46
C MET A 51 5.24 -2.39 -15.82
N ILE A 52 4.03 -2.63 -16.32
CA ILE A 52 2.80 -2.06 -15.76
C ILE A 52 2.57 -2.56 -14.33
N GLY A 53 2.74 -3.86 -14.08
CA GLY A 53 2.56 -4.45 -12.76
C GLY A 53 3.54 -3.91 -11.72
N VAL A 54 4.80 -3.77 -12.11
CA VAL A 54 5.83 -3.15 -11.26
C VAL A 54 5.50 -1.67 -11.00
N GLU A 55 5.07 -0.93 -12.01
CA GLU A 55 4.73 0.49 -11.85
C GLU A 55 3.54 0.70 -10.91
N PHE A 56 2.50 -0.13 -11.01
CA PHE A 56 1.35 -0.08 -10.11
C PHE A 56 1.74 -0.37 -8.66
N LEU A 57 2.63 -1.34 -8.44
CA LEU A 57 3.14 -1.63 -7.11
C LEU A 57 3.99 -0.48 -6.57
N ARG A 58 4.90 0.07 -7.39
CA ARG A 58 5.78 1.17 -6.97
C ARG A 58 5.02 2.46 -6.70
N GLN A 59 4.06 2.83 -7.53
CA GLN A 59 3.33 4.09 -7.39
C GLN A 59 2.18 4.02 -6.38
N ARG A 60 1.49 2.88 -6.25
CA ARG A 60 0.22 2.79 -5.51
C ARG A 60 0.17 1.68 -4.47
N SER A 61 1.22 0.86 -4.41
CA SER A 61 1.21 -0.40 -3.67
C SER A 61 0.07 -1.32 -4.08
N ASP A 62 -0.25 -1.28 -5.38
CA ASP A 62 -1.18 -2.20 -6.01
C ASP A 62 -0.41 -3.36 -6.64
N ALA A 63 -0.52 -4.53 -6.01
CA ALA A 63 0.16 -5.73 -6.47
C ALA A 63 -0.76 -6.66 -7.26
N ALA A 64 -2.05 -6.33 -7.47
CA ALA A 64 -3.02 -7.27 -8.02
C ALA A 64 -2.61 -7.78 -9.41
N PHE A 65 -2.22 -6.87 -10.29
CA PHE A 65 -1.78 -7.22 -11.65
C PHE A 65 -0.43 -7.94 -11.66
N LEU A 66 0.54 -7.47 -10.86
CA LEU A 66 1.85 -8.13 -10.76
C LEU A 66 1.74 -9.55 -10.20
N ALA A 67 0.90 -9.77 -9.18
CA ALA A 67 0.66 -11.07 -8.60
C ALA A 67 0.05 -12.06 -9.62
N GLU A 68 -0.86 -11.58 -10.47
CA GLU A 68 -1.40 -12.36 -11.58
C GLU A 68 -0.30 -12.74 -12.57
N GLN A 69 0.56 -11.81 -12.99
CA GLN A 69 1.68 -12.10 -13.89
C GLN A 69 2.67 -13.12 -13.31
N ILE A 70 2.98 -13.01 -12.01
CA ILE A 70 3.83 -13.98 -11.31
C ILE A 70 3.18 -15.38 -11.30
N ALA A 71 1.88 -15.45 -11.00
CA ALA A 71 1.14 -16.71 -10.95
C ALA A 71 0.99 -17.36 -12.33
N GLU A 72 0.68 -16.57 -13.37
CA GLU A 72 0.58 -17.02 -14.76
C GLU A 72 1.91 -17.58 -15.27
N THR A 73 3.02 -16.92 -14.92
CA THR A 73 4.38 -17.41 -15.26
C THR A 73 4.63 -18.80 -14.70
N GLN A 74 4.35 -19.03 -13.42
CA GLN A 74 4.45 -20.37 -12.84
C GLN A 74 3.50 -21.35 -13.55
N ASN A 75 2.22 -21.00 -13.70
CA ASN A 75 1.24 -21.89 -14.33
C ASN A 75 1.64 -22.30 -15.77
N ARG A 76 2.18 -21.37 -16.55
CA ARG A 76 2.66 -21.62 -17.92
C ARG A 76 3.83 -22.60 -17.93
N LEU A 77 4.84 -22.37 -17.09
CA LEU A 77 6.02 -23.24 -16.98
C LEU A 77 5.66 -24.67 -16.52
N TRP A 78 4.62 -24.82 -15.70
CA TRP A 78 4.11 -26.13 -15.30
C TRP A 78 3.34 -26.86 -16.41
N LYS A 79 2.71 -26.12 -17.34
CA LYS A 79 1.99 -26.69 -18.49
C LYS A 79 2.91 -27.05 -19.66
N GLU A 80 3.99 -26.30 -19.88
CA GLU A 80 4.90 -26.48 -21.02
C GLU A 80 5.72 -27.78 -20.99
N ASN A 81 5.54 -28.63 -19.97
CA ASN A 81 6.13 -29.97 -19.83
C ASN A 81 7.64 -30.06 -20.15
N GLN A 82 8.38 -28.98 -19.86
CA GLN A 82 9.82 -28.94 -20.04
C GLN A 82 10.51 -29.84 -19.00
N GLN A 83 11.54 -30.57 -19.44
CA GLN A 83 12.49 -31.26 -18.55
C GLN A 83 13.36 -30.19 -17.87
N GLY A 84 13.31 -30.11 -16.53
CA GLY A 84 14.10 -29.15 -15.76
C GLY A 84 13.44 -28.72 -14.45
N GLU A 85 14.13 -27.86 -13.70
CA GLU A 85 13.61 -27.23 -12.48
C GLU A 85 12.41 -26.32 -12.79
N ARG A 86 11.44 -26.30 -11.87
CA ARG A 86 10.19 -25.52 -12.00
C ARG A 86 9.99 -24.62 -10.78
N PRO A 87 9.48 -23.40 -10.95
CA PRO A 87 9.16 -22.54 -9.82
C PRO A 87 8.01 -23.13 -9.00
N THR A 88 8.15 -23.12 -7.68
CA THR A 88 7.12 -23.60 -6.73
C THR A 88 6.61 -22.50 -5.82
N LYS A 89 7.34 -21.40 -5.71
CA LYS A 89 7.14 -20.34 -4.71
C LYS A 89 6.61 -19.05 -5.32
N LEU A 90 6.79 -18.83 -6.63
CA LEU A 90 6.31 -17.64 -7.33
C LEU A 90 4.84 -17.33 -7.04
N LYS A 91 3.93 -18.30 -7.20
CA LYS A 91 2.50 -18.10 -6.95
C LYS A 91 2.23 -17.66 -5.51
N LYS A 92 2.89 -18.29 -4.52
CA LYS A 92 2.76 -17.92 -3.10
C LYS A 92 3.27 -16.50 -2.83
N LEU A 93 4.39 -16.12 -3.46
CA LEU A 93 4.93 -14.76 -3.36
C LEU A 93 3.95 -13.72 -3.93
N GLY A 94 3.39 -13.99 -5.12
CA GLY A 94 2.36 -13.16 -5.73
C GLY A 94 1.12 -13.03 -4.86
N GLU A 95 0.61 -14.14 -4.30
CA GLU A 95 -0.53 -14.13 -3.37
C GLU A 95 -0.26 -13.31 -2.11
N GLY A 96 0.95 -13.39 -1.55
CA GLY A 96 1.34 -12.58 -0.39
C GLY A 96 1.37 -11.08 -0.69
N LEU A 97 1.98 -10.68 -1.82
CA LEU A 97 1.95 -9.29 -2.29
C LEU A 97 0.51 -8.79 -2.48
N LYS A 98 -0.36 -9.62 -3.07
CA LYS A 98 -1.78 -9.28 -3.27
C LYS A 98 -2.52 -9.07 -1.94
N LYS A 99 -2.28 -9.91 -0.93
CA LYS A 99 -2.88 -9.76 0.41
C LYS A 99 -2.49 -8.44 1.07
N ILE A 100 -1.21 -8.06 1.03
CA ILE A 100 -0.73 -6.78 1.58
C ILE A 100 -1.40 -5.62 0.85
N SER A 101 -1.42 -5.68 -0.48
CA SER A 101 -2.06 -4.67 -1.32
C SER A 101 -3.54 -4.48 -0.97
N GLN A 102 -4.28 -5.57 -0.79
CA GLN A 102 -5.68 -5.53 -0.35
C GLN A 102 -5.84 -4.96 1.07
N ALA A 103 -4.97 -5.34 2.00
CA ALA A 103 -5.01 -4.80 3.36
C ALA A 103 -4.74 -3.29 3.41
N LEU A 104 -3.82 -2.79 2.57
CA LEU A 104 -3.57 -1.36 2.36
C LEU A 104 -4.75 -0.67 1.69
N GLN A 105 -5.43 -1.31 0.73
CA GLN A 105 -6.61 -0.75 0.10
C GLN A 105 -7.79 -0.63 1.07
N LEU A 106 -7.94 -1.60 1.96
CA LEU A 106 -9.06 -1.70 2.89
C LEU A 106 -8.79 -1.06 4.26
N LEU A 107 -7.68 -0.35 4.44
CA LEU A 107 -7.31 0.28 5.72
C LEU A 107 -7.32 -0.72 6.89
N ARG A 108 -6.58 -1.83 6.74
CA ARG A 108 -6.42 -2.85 7.78
C ARG A 108 -4.96 -2.86 8.28
N PRO A 109 -4.52 -1.83 9.04
CA PRO A 109 -3.11 -1.66 9.41
C PRO A 109 -2.53 -2.87 10.14
N LEU A 110 -3.29 -3.50 11.04
CA LEU A 110 -2.83 -4.69 11.76
C LEU A 110 -2.59 -5.89 10.84
N LYS A 111 -3.41 -6.03 9.79
CA LYS A 111 -3.21 -7.06 8.74
C LYS A 111 -2.09 -6.71 7.78
N VAL A 112 -1.86 -5.42 7.50
CA VAL A 112 -0.67 -4.99 6.74
C VAL A 112 0.59 -5.44 7.46
N MET A 113 0.68 -5.24 8.77
CA MET A 113 1.82 -5.67 9.58
C MET A 113 2.02 -7.19 9.56
N GLU A 114 0.96 -7.94 9.85
CA GLU A 114 0.96 -9.41 9.87
C GLU A 114 1.37 -10.00 8.51
N PHE A 115 0.69 -9.59 7.43
CA PHE A 115 0.99 -10.09 6.09
C PHE A 115 2.37 -9.67 5.59
N SER A 116 2.85 -8.49 5.97
CA SER A 116 4.21 -8.04 5.65
C SER A 116 5.25 -8.93 6.34
N GLN A 117 5.05 -9.25 7.62
CA GLN A 117 5.92 -10.17 8.36
C GLN A 117 5.93 -11.58 7.76
N GLU A 118 4.76 -12.12 7.41
CA GLU A 118 4.63 -13.43 6.75
C GLU A 118 5.33 -13.48 5.37
N LEU A 119 5.38 -12.36 4.65
CA LEU A 119 5.94 -12.29 3.31
C LEU A 119 7.48 -12.22 3.30
N LEU A 120 8.12 -11.69 4.36
CA LEU A 120 9.56 -11.50 4.40
C LEU A 120 10.38 -12.78 4.13
N PRO A 121 10.08 -13.94 4.74
CA PRO A 121 10.80 -15.19 4.44
C PRO A 121 10.57 -15.68 3.00
N LEU A 122 9.41 -15.38 2.40
CA LEU A 122 9.10 -15.81 1.03
C LEU A 122 9.94 -15.05 -0.01
N PHE A 123 10.29 -13.78 0.25
CA PHE A 123 11.23 -13.05 -0.61
C PHE A 123 12.58 -13.77 -0.72
N GLU A 124 13.11 -14.29 0.40
CA GLU A 124 14.38 -15.03 0.39
C GLU A 124 14.24 -16.36 -0.35
N GLN A 125 13.21 -17.13 0.01
CA GLN A 125 13.02 -18.47 -0.53
C GLN A 125 12.75 -18.45 -2.04
N ALA A 126 12.10 -17.40 -2.56
CA ALA A 126 11.72 -17.28 -3.96
C ALA A 126 12.71 -16.42 -4.78
N SER A 127 13.77 -15.87 -4.19
CA SER A 127 14.71 -14.95 -4.86
C SER A 127 15.29 -15.54 -6.15
N ASP A 128 15.81 -16.77 -6.08
CA ASP A 128 16.38 -17.45 -7.24
C ASP A 128 15.30 -17.79 -8.28
N GLU A 129 14.08 -18.13 -7.82
CA GLU A 129 12.97 -18.39 -8.73
C GLU A 129 12.59 -17.11 -9.50
N VAL A 130 12.52 -15.99 -8.79
CA VAL A 130 12.19 -14.69 -9.39
C VAL A 130 13.27 -14.29 -10.40
N LYS A 131 14.55 -14.40 -10.06
CA LYS A 131 15.67 -14.06 -10.96
C LYS A 131 15.73 -14.96 -12.19
N THR A 132 15.27 -16.20 -12.08
CA THR A 132 15.31 -17.16 -13.19
C THR A 132 14.10 -17.00 -14.12
N TRP A 133 12.89 -17.00 -13.54
CA TRP A 133 11.64 -17.14 -14.29
C TRP A 133 10.80 -15.85 -14.36
N ALA A 134 10.99 -14.91 -13.44
CA ALA A 134 10.29 -13.61 -13.37
C ALA A 134 11.26 -12.42 -13.42
N LYS A 135 12.24 -12.48 -14.34
CA LYS A 135 13.34 -11.52 -14.45
C LYS A 135 12.95 -10.05 -14.32
N PRO A 136 11.88 -9.56 -14.98
CA PRO A 136 11.49 -8.14 -14.85
C PRO A 136 11.14 -7.74 -13.41
N PHE A 137 10.50 -8.63 -12.65
CA PHE A 137 10.22 -8.41 -11.24
C PHE A 137 11.48 -8.52 -10.37
N GLY A 138 12.43 -9.38 -10.76
CA GLY A 138 13.73 -9.50 -10.09
C GLY A 138 14.52 -8.20 -9.99
N VAL A 139 14.34 -7.27 -10.93
CA VAL A 139 15.01 -5.96 -10.94
C VAL A 139 14.57 -5.06 -9.77
N VAL A 140 13.32 -5.19 -9.32
CA VAL A 140 12.73 -4.36 -8.25
C VAL A 140 12.51 -5.12 -6.94
N LEU A 141 12.92 -6.39 -6.88
CA LEU A 141 12.65 -7.28 -5.76
C LEU A 141 13.20 -6.71 -4.43
N ASP A 142 14.44 -6.22 -4.44
CA ASP A 142 15.09 -5.68 -3.24
C ASP A 142 14.47 -4.37 -2.77
N GLU A 143 14.01 -3.52 -3.70
CA GLU A 143 13.28 -2.29 -3.38
C GLU A 143 11.98 -2.61 -2.66
N ILE A 144 11.19 -3.52 -3.24
CA ILE A 144 9.90 -3.93 -2.67
C ILE A 144 10.09 -4.64 -1.33
N LYS A 145 11.10 -5.51 -1.21
CA LYS A 145 11.42 -6.18 0.05
C LYS A 145 11.74 -5.17 1.16
N ARG A 146 12.48 -4.10 0.85
CA ARG A 146 12.74 -3.02 1.83
C ARG A 146 11.46 -2.31 2.25
N GLU A 147 10.60 -1.92 1.30
CA GLU A 147 9.31 -1.30 1.62
C GLU A 147 8.46 -2.21 2.52
N ILE A 148 8.31 -3.49 2.18
CA ILE A 148 7.54 -4.45 2.99
C ILE A 148 8.15 -4.64 4.38
N LYS A 149 9.48 -4.63 4.52
CA LYS A 149 10.16 -4.76 5.80
C LYS A 149 9.85 -3.59 6.76
N GLU A 150 9.69 -2.38 6.23
CA GLU A 150 9.32 -1.22 7.06
C GLU A 150 7.90 -1.37 7.64
N LEU A 151 6.99 -2.00 6.88
CA LEU A 151 5.60 -2.24 7.29
C LEU A 151 5.43 -3.46 8.21
N ALA A 152 6.38 -4.40 8.19
CA ALA A 152 6.33 -5.62 8.98
C ALA A 152 6.48 -5.35 10.48
N TYR A 153 5.76 -6.15 11.29
CA TYR A 153 5.88 -6.16 12.73
C TYR A 153 5.94 -7.60 13.22
N GLU A 154 7.01 -7.96 13.94
CA GLU A 154 7.27 -9.34 14.35
C GLU A 154 6.40 -9.79 15.53
N CYS A 155 5.95 -8.85 16.36
CA CYS A 155 5.15 -9.16 17.52
C CYS A 155 3.65 -9.22 17.19
N ASP A 156 2.85 -9.61 18.17
CA ASP A 156 1.39 -9.62 18.06
C ASP A 156 0.85 -8.22 17.75
N SER A 157 0.32 -8.04 16.53
CA SER A 157 -0.23 -6.78 16.05
C SER A 157 -1.51 -6.36 16.80
N GLN A 158 -2.15 -7.27 17.53
CA GLN A 158 -3.32 -6.95 18.35
C GLN A 158 -2.94 -6.35 19.71
N LYS A 159 -1.67 -6.42 20.10
CA LYS A 159 -1.16 -5.76 21.31
C LYS A 159 -0.74 -4.33 20.98
N LEU A 160 -1.36 -3.38 21.68
CA LEU A 160 -1.03 -1.97 21.56
C LEU A 160 0.24 -1.65 22.34
N THR A 161 1.34 -1.46 21.62
CA THR A 161 2.64 -1.07 22.15
C THR A 161 3.14 0.19 21.46
N GLY A 162 4.17 0.83 22.01
CA GLY A 162 4.84 1.93 21.33
C GLY A 162 5.36 1.53 19.95
N GLU A 163 5.90 0.32 19.79
CA GLU A 163 6.35 -0.20 18.49
C GLU A 163 5.18 -0.43 17.53
N ASN A 164 4.03 -0.95 18.00
CA ASN A 164 2.82 -1.04 17.18
C ASN A 164 2.43 0.33 16.61
N LEU A 165 2.40 1.37 17.45
CA LEU A 165 2.11 2.73 17.04
C LEU A 165 3.15 3.27 16.04
N ARG A 166 4.44 2.97 16.22
CA ARG A 166 5.50 3.32 15.25
C ARG A 166 5.26 2.64 13.90
N ARG A 167 4.83 1.38 13.87
CA ARG A 167 4.49 0.67 12.63
C ARG A 167 3.25 1.24 11.96
N GLN A 168 2.24 1.63 12.73
CA GLN A 168 1.09 2.34 12.16
C GLN A 168 1.49 3.69 11.55
N LEU A 169 2.41 4.45 12.17
CA LEU A 169 2.99 5.65 11.57
C LEU A 169 3.75 5.35 10.28
N ALA A 170 4.50 4.24 10.21
CA ALA A 170 5.16 3.81 8.97
C ALA A 170 4.13 3.56 7.84
N ILE A 171 2.98 2.97 8.16
CA ILE A 171 1.88 2.78 7.19
C ILE A 171 1.27 4.14 6.78
N ILE A 172 1.10 5.09 7.70
CA ILE A 172 0.63 6.45 7.37
C ILE A 172 1.60 7.13 6.41
N ARG A 173 2.91 7.08 6.71
CA ARG A 173 3.96 7.61 5.84
C ARG A 173 3.92 6.98 4.47
N HIS A 174 3.77 5.66 4.42
CA HIS A 174 3.64 4.91 3.17
C HIS A 174 2.48 5.43 2.32
N TYR A 175 1.30 5.71 2.90
CA TYR A 175 0.22 6.34 2.15
C TYR A 175 0.58 7.74 1.64
N ILE A 176 1.22 8.58 2.46
CA ILE A 176 1.64 9.92 2.06
C ILE A 176 2.63 9.86 0.89
N ASP A 177 3.64 9.00 0.97
CA ASP A 177 4.69 8.84 -0.02
C ASP A 177 4.13 8.32 -1.36
N LYS A 178 3.06 7.52 -1.32
CA LYS A 178 2.35 7.02 -2.52
C LYS A 178 1.21 7.94 -2.99
N GLY A 179 1.06 9.15 -2.42
CA GLY A 179 0.00 10.10 -2.78
C GLY A 179 -1.43 9.67 -2.41
N ARG A 180 -1.57 8.67 -1.53
CA ARG A 180 -2.85 8.10 -1.06
C ARG A 180 -3.37 8.87 0.15
N TYR A 181 -3.63 10.16 -0.05
CA TYR A 181 -3.89 11.09 1.06
C TYR A 181 -5.16 10.74 1.85
N THR A 182 -6.25 10.31 1.18
CA THR A 182 -7.50 9.92 1.86
C THR A 182 -7.25 8.81 2.88
N GLU A 183 -6.52 7.78 2.49
CA GLU A 183 -6.14 6.68 3.36
C GLU A 183 -5.23 7.13 4.51
N GLY A 184 -4.25 7.98 4.21
CA GLY A 184 -3.40 8.61 5.21
C GLY A 184 -4.19 9.41 6.24
N ILE A 185 -5.19 10.19 5.82
CA ILE A 185 -6.06 11.00 6.71
C ILE A 185 -6.89 10.09 7.61
N LEU A 186 -7.53 9.07 7.04
CA LEU A 186 -8.38 8.14 7.77
C LEU A 186 -7.59 7.35 8.81
N LEU A 187 -6.42 6.82 8.44
CA LEU A 187 -5.57 6.11 9.38
C LEU A 187 -4.97 7.04 10.43
N THR A 188 -4.58 8.27 10.07
CA THR A 188 -4.08 9.26 11.04
C THR A 188 -5.11 9.57 12.12
N ARG A 189 -6.39 9.67 11.77
CA ARG A 189 -7.47 9.86 12.75
C ARG A 189 -7.52 8.69 13.73
N GLU A 190 -7.53 7.45 13.23
CA GLU A 190 -7.56 6.26 14.09
C GLU A 190 -6.30 6.16 14.94
N TRP A 191 -5.14 6.53 14.40
CA TRP A 191 -3.88 6.51 15.11
C TRP A 191 -3.86 7.42 16.34
N ILE A 192 -4.49 8.60 16.28
CA ILE A 192 -4.62 9.47 17.46
C ILE A 192 -5.46 8.79 18.54
N VAL A 193 -6.54 8.09 18.17
CA VAL A 193 -7.35 7.30 19.11
C VAL A 193 -6.50 6.20 19.74
N ASP A 194 -5.72 5.48 18.94
CA ASP A 194 -4.83 4.42 19.42
C ASP A 194 -3.74 4.97 20.36
N LEU A 195 -3.14 6.12 20.05
CA LEU A 195 -2.16 6.77 20.92
C LEU A 195 -2.77 7.14 22.28
N VAL A 196 -3.97 7.72 22.30
CA VAL A 196 -4.63 8.09 23.57
C VAL A 196 -5.04 6.84 24.35
N ALA A 197 -5.51 5.77 23.68
CA ALA A 197 -5.76 4.49 24.32
C ALA A 197 -4.49 3.92 24.96
N TYR A 198 -3.35 3.98 24.26
CA TYR A 198 -2.05 3.56 24.77
C TYR A 198 -1.64 4.36 26.02
N LYS A 199 -1.80 5.69 25.99
CA LYS A 199 -1.49 6.58 27.13
C LYS A 199 -2.46 6.39 28.31
N ASN A 200 -3.69 5.93 28.06
CA ASN A 200 -4.68 5.60 29.09
C ASN A 200 -4.47 4.19 29.70
N LEU A 201 -3.45 3.44 29.26
CA LEU A 201 -2.98 2.17 29.83
C LEU A 201 -4.06 1.09 29.99
N LYS A 202 -5.07 1.04 29.09
CA LYS A 202 -6.07 -0.05 29.10
C LYS A 202 -5.94 -0.97 27.89
N GLU A 203 -6.10 -2.27 28.14
CA GLU A 203 -5.87 -3.34 27.16
C GLU A 203 -7.00 -3.50 26.13
N GLU A 204 -8.20 -2.97 26.41
CA GLU A 204 -9.40 -3.09 25.55
C GLU A 204 -9.42 -2.09 24.39
N TRP A 205 -8.27 -1.71 23.85
CA TRP A 205 -8.15 -0.65 22.83
C TRP A 205 -8.86 -0.96 21.49
N LEU A 206 -9.16 -2.23 21.24
CA LEU A 206 -9.96 -2.70 20.09
C LEU A 206 -11.47 -2.73 20.38
N ASP A 207 -11.88 -2.62 21.64
CA ASP A 207 -13.29 -2.60 21.99
C ASP A 207 -13.96 -1.31 21.49
N ARG A 208 -15.10 -1.49 20.83
CA ARG A 208 -15.80 -0.38 20.16
C ARG A 208 -16.37 0.62 21.17
N ASP A 209 -16.89 0.13 22.29
CA ASP A 209 -17.51 0.97 23.32
C ASP A 209 -16.43 1.79 24.01
N TYR A 210 -15.33 1.16 24.41
CA TYR A 210 -14.17 1.83 25.00
C TYR A 210 -13.63 2.94 24.08
N ARG A 211 -13.40 2.63 22.79
CA ARG A 211 -12.92 3.62 21.81
C ARG A 211 -13.87 4.82 21.70
N THR A 212 -15.16 4.56 21.54
CA THR A 212 -16.16 5.60 21.25
C THR A 212 -16.48 6.43 22.50
N ASN A 213 -16.83 5.75 23.60
CA ASN A 213 -17.40 6.36 24.79
C ASN A 213 -16.35 6.78 25.83
N THR A 214 -15.10 6.32 25.70
CA THR A 214 -14.00 6.78 26.56
C THR A 214 -13.04 7.68 25.80
N ILE A 215 -12.40 7.16 24.75
CA ILE A 215 -11.27 7.84 24.11
C ILE A 215 -11.75 8.99 23.20
N GLU A 216 -12.62 8.68 22.25
CA GLU A 216 -13.15 9.68 21.33
C GLU A 216 -14.01 10.72 22.05
N LEU A 217 -14.77 10.31 23.07
CA LEU A 217 -15.54 11.23 23.90
C LEU A 217 -14.61 12.23 24.60
N ALA A 218 -13.51 11.78 25.21
CA ALA A 218 -12.53 12.68 25.83
C ALA A 218 -11.97 13.69 24.83
N LEU A 219 -11.48 13.22 23.68
CA LEU A 219 -10.96 14.06 22.60
C LEU A 219 -11.99 15.10 22.09
N ASN A 220 -13.24 14.67 21.90
CA ASN A 220 -14.32 15.53 21.43
C ASN A 220 -14.76 16.55 22.50
N SER A 221 -14.90 16.13 23.75
CA SER A 221 -15.24 17.02 24.87
C SER A 221 -14.16 18.06 25.10
N SER A 222 -12.88 17.69 25.04
CA SER A 222 -11.77 18.65 25.17
C SER A 222 -11.75 19.65 24.02
N LEU A 223 -12.08 19.21 22.80
CA LEU A 223 -12.18 20.10 21.66
C LEU A 223 -13.36 21.08 21.77
N LYS A 224 -14.50 20.65 22.36
CA LYS A 224 -15.64 21.53 22.69
C LYS A 224 -15.27 22.55 23.77
N LYS A 225 -14.66 22.10 24.88
CA LYS A 225 -14.17 22.97 25.96
C LYS A 225 -13.20 24.03 25.44
N LYS A 226 -12.29 23.67 24.53
CA LYS A 226 -11.37 24.60 23.87
C LYS A 226 -12.07 25.66 23.01
N LYS A 227 -13.28 25.37 22.51
CA LYS A 227 -14.12 26.33 21.77
C LYS A 227 -15.00 27.20 22.68
N GLY A 228 -14.89 27.05 24.00
CA GLY A 228 -15.73 27.75 24.98
C GLY A 228 -17.10 27.13 25.19
N GLU A 229 -17.34 25.92 24.67
CA GLU A 229 -18.58 25.18 24.90
C GLU A 229 -18.51 24.43 26.25
N GLU A 230 -19.65 24.30 26.92
CA GLU A 230 -19.77 23.50 28.13
C GLU A 230 -19.59 22.01 27.79
N ALA A 231 -18.53 21.40 28.31
CA ALA A 231 -18.23 19.99 28.10
C ALA A 231 -17.43 19.42 29.28
N LEU A 232 -17.84 18.24 29.74
CA LEU A 232 -17.10 17.49 30.77
C LEU A 232 -15.93 16.74 30.10
N VAL A 233 -14.72 17.12 30.49
CA VAL A 233 -13.50 16.42 30.07
C VAL A 233 -13.08 15.49 31.20
N PRO A 234 -12.81 14.20 30.92
CA PRO A 234 -12.32 13.28 31.94
C PRO A 234 -10.99 13.73 32.54
N GLU A 235 -10.85 13.66 33.86
CA GLU A 235 -9.66 14.09 34.60
C GLU A 235 -8.36 13.41 34.10
N TRP A 236 -8.43 12.09 33.84
CA TRP A 236 -7.29 11.33 33.33
C TRP A 236 -6.74 11.90 32.01
N PHE A 237 -7.59 12.48 31.16
CA PHE A 237 -7.19 13.05 29.88
C PHE A 237 -6.57 14.45 30.08
N GLU A 238 -7.11 15.25 31.00
CA GLU A 238 -6.55 16.58 31.32
C GLU A 238 -5.16 16.48 31.96
N GLN A 239 -4.90 15.41 32.71
CA GLN A 239 -3.61 15.14 33.33
C GLN A 239 -2.52 14.69 32.34
N LEU A 240 -2.87 14.35 31.09
CA LEU A 240 -1.87 14.01 30.08
C LEU A 240 -1.03 15.25 29.72
N ALA A 241 0.30 15.11 29.77
CA ALA A 241 1.24 16.19 29.50
C ALA A 241 1.07 16.80 28.09
N GLU A 242 0.69 15.97 27.11
CA GLU A 242 0.49 16.37 25.73
C GLU A 242 -0.99 16.63 25.37
N SER A 243 -1.89 16.69 26.35
CA SER A 243 -3.34 16.84 26.14
C SER A 243 -3.69 18.01 25.20
N GLU A 244 -3.13 19.19 25.42
CA GLU A 244 -3.36 20.36 24.56
C GLU A 244 -2.92 20.15 23.10
N LYS A 245 -1.77 19.47 22.90
CA LYS A 245 -1.23 19.13 21.58
C LYS A 245 -2.13 18.12 20.89
N LEU A 246 -2.57 17.08 21.60
CA LEU A 246 -3.48 16.06 21.11
C LEU A 246 -4.83 16.66 20.68
N VAL A 247 -5.39 17.56 21.49
CA VAL A 247 -6.65 18.25 21.16
C VAL A 247 -6.50 19.12 19.91
N LYS A 248 -5.36 19.81 19.75
CA LYS A 248 -5.08 20.59 18.53
C LYS A 248 -5.02 19.68 17.30
N LEU A 249 -4.25 18.60 17.37
CA LEU A 249 -4.09 17.64 16.27
C LEU A 249 -5.42 16.95 15.92
N TRP A 250 -6.18 16.56 16.94
CA TRP A 250 -7.52 15.98 16.78
C TRP A 250 -8.45 16.91 16.01
N GLY A 251 -8.47 18.21 16.37
CA GLY A 251 -9.24 19.21 15.63
C GLY A 251 -8.82 19.29 14.16
N GLN A 252 -7.51 19.42 13.90
CA GLN A 252 -6.97 19.53 12.53
C GLN A 252 -7.30 18.30 11.67
N ILE A 253 -7.06 17.09 12.18
CA ILE A 253 -7.33 15.87 11.40
C ILE A 253 -8.83 15.64 11.21
N ARG A 254 -9.67 15.97 12.22
CA ARG A 254 -11.12 15.83 12.11
C ARG A 254 -11.67 16.75 11.02
N ASP A 255 -11.19 17.98 10.96
CA ASP A 255 -11.64 18.95 9.96
C ASP A 255 -11.18 18.53 8.54
N LEU A 256 -9.94 18.05 8.39
CA LEU A 256 -9.44 17.44 7.14
C LEU A 256 -10.26 16.23 6.69
N ARG A 257 -10.50 15.28 7.61
CA ARG A 257 -11.31 14.08 7.35
C ARG A 257 -12.71 14.45 6.92
N ASN A 258 -13.34 15.41 7.61
CA ASN A 258 -14.69 15.87 7.28
C ASN A 258 -14.74 16.54 5.89
N SER A 259 -13.73 17.33 5.53
CA SER A 259 -13.62 17.92 4.19
C SER A 259 -13.63 16.84 3.10
N ILE A 260 -12.85 15.77 3.28
CA ILE A 260 -12.80 14.64 2.34
C ILE A 260 -14.09 13.83 2.36
N ALA A 261 -14.62 13.49 3.53
CA ALA A 261 -15.84 12.69 3.68
C ALA A 261 -17.08 13.37 3.08
N HIS A 262 -17.15 14.70 3.16
CA HIS A 262 -18.22 15.50 2.54
C HIS A 262 -17.93 15.88 1.08
N CYS A 263 -16.83 15.38 0.48
CA CYS A 263 -16.47 15.63 -0.91
C CYS A 263 -16.43 17.12 -1.27
N GLY A 264 -15.95 17.98 -0.37
CA GLY A 264 -15.89 19.43 -0.58
C GLY A 264 -17.23 20.17 -0.54
N LYS A 265 -18.33 19.51 -0.14
CA LYS A 265 -19.67 20.12 -0.07
C LYS A 265 -19.90 20.90 1.24
N THR A 266 -18.98 21.79 1.59
CA THR A 266 -19.05 22.65 2.79
C THR A 266 -18.63 24.08 2.46
N LYS A 267 -19.22 25.07 3.15
CA LYS A 267 -18.78 26.47 3.02
C LYS A 267 -17.34 26.59 3.53
N GLY A 268 -16.42 27.10 2.71
CA GLY A 268 -15.00 27.18 3.03
C GLY A 268 -14.22 25.88 2.88
N ALA A 269 -14.75 24.91 2.11
CA ALA A 269 -14.00 23.71 1.74
C ALA A 269 -12.66 24.08 1.08
N GLN A 270 -11.62 23.32 1.39
CA GLN A 270 -10.33 23.49 0.72
C GLN A 270 -10.48 23.07 -0.74
N GLU A 271 -10.41 24.04 -1.65
CA GLU A 271 -10.55 23.80 -3.09
C GLU A 271 -9.28 23.21 -3.71
N ILE A 272 -8.12 23.34 -3.05
CA ILE A 272 -6.81 23.00 -3.61
C ILE A 272 -6.24 21.71 -2.97
N PRO A 273 -6.05 20.62 -3.74
CA PRO A 273 -5.50 19.34 -3.24
C PRO A 273 -4.12 19.46 -2.56
N THR A 274 -3.24 20.35 -3.05
CA THR A 274 -1.90 20.58 -2.48
C THR A 274 -1.95 21.08 -1.03
N SER A 275 -3.04 21.73 -0.62
CA SER A 275 -3.25 22.15 0.77
C SER A 275 -3.45 20.93 1.70
N ILE A 276 -4.19 19.92 1.24
CA ILE A 276 -4.48 18.71 2.01
C ILE A 276 -3.20 17.90 2.24
N GLU A 277 -2.40 17.71 1.18
CA GLU A 277 -1.09 17.04 1.28
C GLU A 277 -0.19 17.73 2.30
N LYS A 278 -0.04 19.05 2.19
CA LYS A 278 0.83 19.84 3.08
C LYS A 278 0.38 19.71 4.54
N GLN A 279 -0.92 19.87 4.80
CA GLN A 279 -1.45 19.74 6.16
C GLN A 279 -1.29 18.33 6.73
N LEU A 280 -1.50 17.29 5.92
CA LEU A 280 -1.28 15.92 6.36
C LEU A 280 0.19 15.65 6.69
N LYS A 281 1.13 16.17 5.89
CA LYS A 281 2.58 16.08 6.16
C LYS A 281 2.99 16.83 7.43
N GLU A 282 2.42 18.02 7.66
CA GLU A 282 2.64 18.80 8.89
C GLU A 282 2.12 18.06 10.12
N ILE A 283 0.90 17.49 10.05
CA ILE A 283 0.32 16.66 11.10
C ILE A 283 1.24 15.46 11.35
N TYR A 284 1.62 14.71 10.31
CA TYR A 284 2.49 13.54 10.43
C TYR A 284 3.79 13.86 11.19
N SER A 285 4.49 14.95 10.84
CA SER A 285 5.72 15.37 11.55
C SER A 285 5.49 15.71 13.02
N MET A 286 4.29 16.17 13.39
CA MET A 286 3.92 16.36 14.79
C MET A 286 3.64 15.05 15.52
N LEU A 287 3.07 14.04 14.84
CA LEU A 287 2.80 12.72 15.43
C LEU A 287 4.08 11.96 15.75
N GLU A 288 5.09 12.02 14.87
CA GLU A 288 6.39 11.38 15.10
C GLU A 288 6.99 11.84 16.44
N LYS A 289 6.90 13.14 16.73
CA LYS A 289 7.40 13.76 17.97
C LYS A 289 6.61 13.41 19.23
N LEU A 290 5.45 12.75 19.12
CA LEU A 290 4.65 12.33 20.27
C LEU A 290 5.00 10.93 20.79
N LEU A 291 5.75 10.15 19.99
CA LEU A 291 6.22 8.81 20.37
C LEU A 291 7.67 8.82 20.89
N ASP A 292 8.40 9.90 20.67
CA ASP A 292 9.77 10.12 21.17
C ASP A 292 9.76 10.77 22.55
#